data_AF-A0A1D8D2D4-F1
#
_entry.id   AF-A0A1D8D2D4-F1
#
_cell.length_a   1.000
_cell.length_b   1.000
_cell.length_c   1.000
_cell.angle_alpha   90.00
_cell.angle_beta   90.00
_cell.angle_gamma   90.00
#
_symmetry.space_group_name_H-M   'P 1'
#
loop_
_entity.id
_entity.type
_entity.pdbx_description
1 polymer ?
#
loop_
_entity_poly.entity_id
_entity_poly.type
_entity_poly.pdbx_seq_one_letter_code
_entity_poly.pdbx_strand_id
1 'polypeptide(L)' 'MIDLEIQVQSEPVTRKFRIRKEVSDEFDLYVKAAQEKTEGADESLVLEAILRNHFKRDKGFKTWMQSRDAQNQVGP' A
#
# COMPACT_ATOMS: atom_id res chain seq x y z
N MET A 1 -20.26 14.47 -20.72
CA MET A 1 -20.64 14.37 -19.29
C MET A 1 -19.74 13.29 -18.72
N ILE A 2 -18.78 13.63 -17.87
CA ILE A 2 -17.85 12.63 -17.32
C ILE A 2 -18.55 12.04 -16.10
N ASP A 3 -19.01 10.80 -16.21
CA ASP A 3 -19.44 10.01 -15.06
C ASP A 3 -18.21 9.74 -14.21
N LEU A 4 -18.08 10.52 -13.13
CA LEU A 4 -17.14 10.27 -12.06
C LEU A 4 -17.86 9.37 -11.07
N GLU A 5 -17.68 8.05 -11.21
CA GLU A 5 -17.96 7.13 -10.11
C GLU A 5 -17.01 7.47 -8.95
N ILE A 6 -17.50 8.31 -8.03
CA ILE A 6 -16.83 8.62 -6.78
C ILE A 6 -16.90 7.34 -5.94
N GLN A 7 -15.88 6.49 -6.08
CA GLN A 7 -15.67 5.39 -5.16
C GLN A 7 -15.42 5.99 -3.78
N VAL A 8 -16.27 5.62 -2.82
CA VAL A 8 -16.17 5.99 -1.40
C VAL A 8 -14.71 5.90 -0.97
N GLN A 9 -14.09 7.04 -0.66
CA GLN A 9 -12.76 7.05 -0.06
C GLN A 9 -12.89 6.38 1.30
N SER A 10 -12.55 5.10 1.35
CA SER A 10 -12.51 4.31 2.58
C SER A 10 -11.62 5.03 3.59
N GLU A 11 -12.12 5.22 4.80
CA GLU A 11 -11.40 5.92 5.87
C GLU A 11 -9.99 5.34 6.08
N PRO A 12 -8.98 6.19 6.37
CA PRO A 12 -7.64 5.71 6.66
C PRO A 12 -7.67 4.76 7.86
N VAL A 13 -7.07 3.58 7.70
CA VAL A 13 -7.02 2.54 8.74
C VAL A 13 -5.64 2.49 9.38
N THR A 14 -5.58 2.53 10.71
CA THR A 14 -4.32 2.33 11.44
C THR A 14 -4.02 0.85 11.58
N ARG A 15 -2.80 0.43 11.20
CA ARG A 15 -2.27 -0.91 11.46
C ARG A 15 -1.01 -0.81 12.30
N LYS A 16 -0.90 -1.67 13.32
CA LYS A 16 0.30 -1.77 14.17
C LYS A 16 1.08 -3.02 13.78
N PHE A 17 2.37 -2.86 13.50
CA PHE A 17 3.26 -3.96 13.14
C PHE A 17 4.42 -4.05 14.12
N ARG A 18 4.97 -5.25 14.26
CA ARG A 18 6.29 -5.46 14.87
C ARG A 18 7.25 -5.84 13.76
N ILE A 19 8.31 -5.07 13.63
CA ILE A 19 9.40 -5.33 12.67
C ILE A 19 10.71 -5.45 13.44
N ARG A 20 11.72 -6.04 12.79
CA ARG A 20 13.06 -6.11 13.38
C ARG A 20 13.68 -4.71 13.40
N LYS A 21 14.57 -4.48 14.37
CA LYS A 21 15.22 -3.18 14.55
C LYS A 21 15.96 -2.75 13.28
N GLU A 22 16.75 -3.67 12.71
CA GLU A 22 17.54 -3.38 11.50
C GLU A 22 16.67 -2.88 10.35
N VAL A 23 15.48 -3.46 10.17
CA VAL A 23 14.51 -3.06 9.13
C VAL A 23 13.87 -1.70 9.46
N SER A 24 13.62 -1.41 10.74
CA SER A 24 13.13 -0.10 11.18
C SER A 24 14.15 0.99 10.90
N ASP A 25 15.42 0.74 11.22
CA ASP A 25 16.51 1.71 11.02
C ASP A 25 16.70 1.99 9.51
N GLU A 26 16.62 0.98 8.64
CA GLU A 26 16.63 1.17 7.18
C GLU A 26 15.41 1.93 6.67
N PHE A 27 14.23 1.69 7.26
CA PHE A 27 13.01 2.40 6.89
C PHE A 27 13.09 3.89 7.24
N ASP A 28 13.67 4.26 8.38
CA ASP A 28 13.89 5.66 8.75
C ASP A 28 14.77 6.40 7.73
N LEU A 29 15.74 5.71 7.12
CA LEU A 29 16.54 6.28 6.03
C LEU A 29 15.70 6.53 4.77
N TYR A 30 14.77 5.64 4.46
CA TYR A 30 13.81 5.84 3.36
C TYR A 30 12.91 7.04 3.58
N VAL A 31 12.42 7.23 4.81
CA VAL A 31 11.58 8.38 5.18
C VAL A 31 12.36 9.69 5.01
N LYS A 32 13.59 9.75 5.51
CA LYS A 32 14.48 10.92 5.33
C LYS A 32 14.70 11.24 3.84
N ALA A 33 15.02 10.23 3.04
CA ALA A 33 15.23 10.41 1.61
C ALA A 33 13.96 10.88 0.86
N ALA A 34 12.78 10.51 1.34
CA ALA A 34 11.51 10.98 0.79
C ALA A 34 11.23 12.44 1.18
N GLN A 35 11.53 12.81 2.44
CA GLN A 35 11.38 14.18 2.95
C GLN A 35 12.28 15.19 2.23
N GLU A 36 13.47 14.77 1.79
CA GLU A 36 14.35 15.61 0.97
C GLU A 36 13.75 15.96 -0.41
N LYS A 37 12.83 15.14 -0.92
CA LYS A 37 12.25 15.28 -2.27
C LYS A 37 10.82 15.80 -2.26
N THR A 38 10.09 15.54 -1.18
CA THR A 38 8.66 15.82 -1.06
C THR A 38 8.39 16.41 0.30
N GLU A 39 8.04 17.69 0.32
CA GLU A 39 7.62 18.38 1.54
C GLU A 39 6.37 17.72 2.13
N GLY A 40 6.39 17.46 3.44
CA GLY A 40 5.28 16.80 4.14
C GLY A 40 5.22 15.27 4.01
N ALA A 41 6.26 14.62 3.46
CA ALA A 41 6.35 13.17 3.49
C ALA A 41 6.52 12.65 4.93
N ASP A 42 5.66 11.71 5.34
CA ASP A 42 5.71 11.03 6.62
C ASP A 42 5.87 9.52 6.45
N GLU A 43 6.04 8.80 7.56
CA GLU A 43 6.22 7.35 7.59
C GLU A 43 5.06 6.61 6.91
N SER A 44 3.83 7.10 7.09
CA SER A 44 2.63 6.48 6.53
C SER A 44 2.64 6.55 5.00
N LEU A 45 2.96 7.73 4.46
CA LEU A 45 3.01 7.99 3.02
C LEU A 45 4.15 7.21 2.35
N VAL A 46 5.32 7.14 3.00
CA VAL A 46 6.45 6.34 2.50
C VAL A 46 6.11 4.85 2.50
N LEU A 47 5.54 4.34 3.60
CA LEU A 47 5.14 2.93 3.69
C LEU A 47 4.06 2.59 2.67
N GLU A 48 3.06 3.45 2.49
CA GLU A 48 2.02 3.27 1.49
C GLU A 48 2.61 3.20 0.07
N ALA A 49 3.54 4.11 -0.27
CA ALA A 49 4.19 4.12 -1.58
C ALA A 49 4.98 2.83 -1.83
N ILE A 50 5.73 2.35 -0.83
CA ILE A 50 6.46 1.07 -0.89
C ILE A 50 5.50 -0.09 -1.12
N LEU A 51 4.44 -0.19 -0.32
CA LEU A 51 3.44 -1.26 -0.41
C LEU A 51 2.73 -1.24 -1.77
N ARG A 52 2.27 -0.08 -2.24
CA ARG A 52 1.63 0.05 -3.55
C ARG A 52 2.57 -0.36 -4.68
N ASN A 53 3.83 0.04 -4.63
CA ASN A 53 4.82 -0.34 -5.62
C ASN A 53 5.05 -1.87 -5.60
N HIS A 54 5.13 -2.47 -4.41
CA HIS A 54 5.29 -3.90 -4.26
C HIS A 54 4.07 -4.68 -4.80
N PHE A 55 2.85 -4.33 -4.39
CA PHE A 55 1.62 -4.97 -4.87
C PHE A 55 1.45 -4.86 -6.39
N LYS A 56 1.86 -3.74 -6.98
CA LYS A 56 1.85 -3.56 -8.45
C LYS A 56 2.84 -4.47 -9.17
N ARG A 57 3.92 -4.91 -8.53
CA ARG A 57 4.99 -5.70 -9.18
C ARG A 57 4.90 -7.19 -8.85
N ASP A 58 4.28 -7.56 -7.74
CA ASP A 58 4.14 -8.95 -7.32
C ASP A 58 3.10 -9.69 -8.19
N LYS A 59 3.60 -10.45 -9.17
CA LYS A 59 2.77 -11.28 -10.04
C LYS A 59 2.06 -12.40 -9.27
N GLY A 60 2.71 -12.97 -8.27
CA GLY A 60 2.13 -14.05 -7.46
C GLY A 60 0.94 -13.55 -6.65
N PHE A 61 1.11 -12.40 -6.01
CA PHE A 61 0.02 -11.73 -5.29
C PHE A 61 -1.15 -11.39 -6.22
N LYS A 62 -0.88 -10.87 -7.43
CA LYS A 62 -1.93 -10.57 -8.41
C LYS A 62 -2.70 -11.81 -8.87
N THR A 63 -2.01 -12.90 -9.19
CA THR A 63 -2.65 -14.16 -9.60
C THR A 63 -3.51 -14.73 -8.47
N TRP A 64 -3.01 -14.69 -7.23
CA TRP A 64 -3.77 -15.11 -6.06
C TRP A 64 -5.03 -14.26 -5.85
N MET A 65 -4.91 -12.93 -5.96
CA MET A 65 -6.02 -11.99 -5.84
C MET A 65 -7.11 -12.27 -6.89
N GLN A 66 -6.73 -12.44 -8.16
CA GLN A 66 -7.67 -12.78 -9.25
C GLN A 66 -8.38 -14.11 -9.01
N SER A 67 -7.66 -15.12 -8.48
CA SER A 67 -8.24 -16.43 -8.17
C SER A 67 -9.27 -16.34 -7.04
N ARG A 68 -9.02 -15.48 -6.06
CA ARG A 68 -9.93 -15.21 -4.95
C ARG A 68 -11.17 -14.43 -5.41
N ASP A 69 -11.01 -13.43 -6.28
CA ASP A 69 -12.15 -12.68 -6.83
C ASP A 69 -13.03 -13.59 -7.71
N ALA A 70 -12.43 -14.49 -8.49
CA ALA A 70 -13.15 -15.50 -9.25
C ALA A 70 -13.91 -16.49 -8.35
N GLN A 71 -13.35 -16.88 -7.19
CA GLN A 71 -14.05 -17.73 -6.22
C GLN A 71 -15.19 -16.98 -5.51
N ASN A 72 -15.02 -15.71 -5.20
CA ASN A 72 -16.06 -14.89 -4.57
C ASN A 72 -17.22 -14.54 -5.51
N GLN A 73 -17.02 -14.57 -6.83
CA GLN A 73 -18.10 -14.42 -7.83
C GLN A 73 -18.85 -15.73 -8.10
N VAL A 74 -18.38 -16.87 -7.56
CA VAL A 74 -18.94 -18.21 -7.77
C VAL A 74 -19.45 -18.83 -6.45
N GLY A 75 -19.43 -18.10 -5.34
CA GLY A 75 -20.12 -18.45 -4.08
C GLY A 75 -21.56 -17.91 -4.06
N PRO A 76 -22.49 -18.60 -3.36
CA PRO A 76 -23.92 -18.74 -3.68
C PRO A 76 -24.74 -17.45 -3.78
#